data_AF-A0A2T5LZ37-F1
#
_entry.id   AF-A0A2T5LZ37-F1
#
_cell.length_a   1.000
_cell.length_b   1.000
_cell.length_c   1.000
_cell.angle_alpha   90.00
_cell.angle_beta   90.00
_cell.angle_gamma   90.00
#
_symmetry.space_group_name_H-M   'P 1'
#
loop_
_entity.id
_entity.type
_entity.pdbx_description
1 polymer ?
#
loop_
_entity_poly.entity_id
_entity_poly.type
_entity_poly.pdbx_seq_one_letter_code
_entity_poly.pdbx_strand_id
1 'polypeptide(L)'
;MHDIMVRPLRPGVRLTAIFDSCHSGTALDLPYVYSTQGTLKEPNLAKEAAQDLFSAMLSYGRGDLSGMAQTAIGLFKKAAIGDSARQRTVRTKTSPADVIMFSGSKDTQTSADTFQDGEARGALSWAFIKCLQRSPNLSYVQLLNVIRSELDGKYTQKPQLSCSHPLDTNLLFVM
;
A
#
# COMPACT_ATOMS: atom_id res chain seq x y z
N MET A 1 -12.74 -7.21 7.57
CA MET A 1 -11.55 -7.21 8.45
C MET A 1 -11.47 -5.94 9.30
N HIS A 2 -11.45 -4.75 8.69
CA HIS A 2 -11.41 -3.47 9.42
C HIS A 2 -12.47 -3.35 10.54
N ASP A 3 -13.74 -3.66 10.26
CA ASP A 3 -14.82 -3.48 11.24
C ASP A 3 -14.72 -4.40 12.48
N ILE A 4 -13.95 -5.48 12.37
CA ILE A 4 -13.78 -6.47 13.44
C ILE A 4 -12.46 -6.22 14.18
N MET A 5 -11.36 -5.97 13.44
CA MET A 5 -10.02 -5.90 14.02
C MET A 5 -9.53 -4.48 14.31
N VAL A 6 -10.08 -3.46 13.65
CA VAL A 6 -9.61 -2.07 13.77
C VAL A 6 -10.65 -1.19 14.46
N ARG A 7 -11.89 -1.19 13.96
CA ARG A 7 -12.98 -0.33 14.46
C ARG A 7 -13.25 -0.47 15.96
N PRO A 8 -13.20 -1.67 16.58
CA PRO A 8 -13.49 -1.81 18.01
C PRO A 8 -12.33 -1.44 18.95
N LEU A 9 -11.13 -1.19 18.42
CA LEU A 9 -9.96 -0.92 19.25
C LEU A 9 -10.08 0.43 19.96
N ARG A 10 -9.72 0.45 21.24
CA ARG A 10 -9.72 1.66 22.06
C ARG A 10 -8.52 2.55 21.72
N PRO A 11 -8.61 3.88 21.99
CA PRO A 11 -7.47 4.77 21.83
C PRO A 11 -6.21 4.24 22.53
N GLY A 12 -5.06 4.30 21.85
CA GLY A 12 -3.76 3.86 22.38
C GLY A 12 -3.51 2.35 22.34
N VAL A 13 -4.48 1.52 21.95
CA VAL A 13 -4.22 0.08 21.72
C VAL A 13 -3.38 -0.09 20.46
N ARG A 14 -2.28 -0.85 20.55
CA ARG A 14 -1.42 -1.22 19.43
C ARG A 14 -1.91 -2.51 18.77
N LEU A 15 -2.10 -2.47 17.45
CA LEU A 15 -2.23 -3.65 16.58
C LEU A 15 -1.15 -3.58 15.50
N THR A 16 -0.22 -4.54 15.53
CA THR A 16 0.75 -4.74 14.43
C THR A 16 0.32 -5.95 13.61
N ALA A 17 0.04 -5.75 12.33
CA ALA A 17 -0.37 -6.79 11.39
C ALA A 17 0.67 -7.00 10.31
N ILE A 18 0.90 -8.25 9.92
CA ILE A 18 1.79 -8.64 8.81
C ILE A 18 0.97 -9.50 7.86
N PHE A 19 0.81 -9.06 6.62
CA PHE A 19 0.10 -9.81 5.59
C PHE A 19 1.06 -10.28 4.51
N ASP A 20 1.17 -11.60 4.37
CA ASP A 20 1.96 -12.28 3.33
C ASP A 20 1.12 -12.76 2.14
N SER A 21 -0.02 -12.09 1.92
CA SER A 21 -0.91 -12.37 0.79
C SER A 21 -0.76 -11.32 -0.29
N CYS A 22 -0.85 -11.76 -1.55
CA CYS A 22 -0.80 -10.86 -2.70
C CYS A 22 -2.01 -9.92 -2.71
N HIS A 23 -1.82 -8.64 -3.06
CA HIS A 23 -2.88 -7.62 -3.08
C HIS A 23 -3.47 -7.28 -1.70
N SER A 24 -2.76 -7.57 -0.61
CA SER A 24 -3.19 -7.28 0.77
C SER A 24 -2.92 -5.85 1.24
N GLY A 25 -2.42 -4.97 0.38
CA GLY A 25 -2.11 -3.56 0.71
C GLY A 25 -3.29 -2.78 1.31
N THR A 26 -4.52 -3.24 1.07
CA THR A 26 -5.76 -2.67 1.62
C THR A 26 -6.51 -3.63 2.54
N ALA A 27 -5.91 -4.71 3.02
CA ALA A 27 -6.60 -5.76 3.80
C ALA A 27 -7.33 -5.21 5.05
N LEU A 28 -6.73 -4.23 5.73
CA LEU A 28 -7.32 -3.56 6.89
C LEU A 28 -7.99 -2.21 6.55
N ASP A 29 -8.16 -1.86 5.27
CA ASP A 29 -8.68 -0.56 4.81
C ASP A 29 -8.01 0.65 5.49
N LEU A 30 -6.69 0.57 5.74
CA LEU A 30 -5.98 1.63 6.45
C LEU A 30 -5.74 2.85 5.53
N PRO A 31 -6.05 4.08 5.99
CA PRO A 31 -6.08 5.27 5.14
C PRO A 31 -4.69 5.85 4.81
N TYR A 32 -3.66 5.58 5.60
CA TYR A 32 -2.32 6.12 5.39
C TYR A 32 -1.39 5.02 4.90
N VAL A 33 -0.75 5.20 3.75
CA VAL A 33 0.17 4.21 3.17
C VAL A 33 1.50 4.88 2.89
N TYR A 34 2.60 4.30 3.36
CA TYR A 34 3.95 4.82 3.26
C TYR A 34 4.79 3.98 2.30
N SER A 35 5.64 4.65 1.54
CA SER A 35 6.66 4.02 0.70
C SER A 35 7.93 3.72 1.50
N THR A 36 8.87 2.98 0.90
CA THR A 36 10.19 2.72 1.49
C THR A 36 11.03 3.99 1.69
N GLN A 37 10.64 5.11 1.09
CA GLN A 37 11.28 6.41 1.30
C GLN A 37 10.72 7.15 2.54
N GLY A 38 9.78 6.54 3.27
CA GLY A 38 9.10 7.19 4.41
C GLY A 38 8.06 8.22 3.99
N THR A 39 7.84 8.39 2.68
CA THR A 39 6.86 9.33 2.12
C THR A 39 5.47 8.71 2.10
N LEU A 40 4.47 9.49 2.51
CA LEU A 40 3.07 9.12 2.33
C LEU A 40 2.80 9.00 0.84
N LYS A 41 2.34 7.83 0.41
CA LYS A 41 1.92 7.60 -0.97
C LYS A 41 0.61 8.35 -1.20
N GLU A 42 0.69 9.40 -2.00
CA GLU A 42 -0.50 9.92 -2.64
C GLU A 42 -1.00 8.90 -3.67
N PRO A 43 -2.31 8.67 -3.79
CA PRO A 43 -2.83 7.79 -4.81
C PRO A 43 -2.34 8.25 -6.20
N ASN A 44 -1.98 7.29 -7.05
CA ASN A 44 -1.44 7.50 -8.40
C ASN A 44 -2.48 8.09 -9.40
N LEU A 45 -3.35 8.98 -8.93
CA LEU A 45 -4.43 9.59 -9.71
C LEU A 45 -3.87 10.29 -10.95
N ALA A 46 -2.71 10.94 -10.83
CA ALA A 46 -2.04 11.59 -11.95
C ALA A 46 -1.56 10.60 -13.03
N LYS A 47 -1.11 9.40 -12.64
CA LYS A 47 -0.62 8.38 -13.59
C LYS A 47 -1.78 7.69 -14.32
N GLU A 48 -2.86 7.38 -13.60
CA GLU A 48 -4.08 6.85 -14.22
C GLU A 48 -4.76 7.88 -15.11
N ALA A 49 -4.85 9.14 -14.66
CA ALA A 49 -5.37 10.23 -15.48
C ALA A 49 -4.51 10.48 -16.74
N ALA A 50 -3.19 10.33 -16.65
CA ALA A 50 -2.30 10.47 -17.82
C ALA A 50 -2.48 9.33 -18.85
N GLN A 51 -2.67 8.09 -18.40
CA GLN A 51 -2.99 6.96 -19.29
C GLN A 51 -4.35 7.18 -19.99
N ASP A 52 -5.35 7.59 -19.22
CA ASP A 52 -6.69 7.87 -19.74
C ASP A 52 -6.65 9.08 -20.70
N LEU A 53 -5.87 10.14 -20.42
CA LEU A 53 -5.68 11.28 -21.32
C LEU A 53 -4.97 10.88 -22.62
N PHE A 54 -3.95 10.02 -22.56
CA PHE A 54 -3.27 9.51 -23.76
C PHE A 54 -4.24 8.71 -24.64
N SER A 55 -5.09 7.88 -24.04
CA SER A 55 -6.14 7.19 -24.78
C SER A 55 -7.18 8.13 -25.39
N ALA A 56 -7.56 9.21 -24.70
CA ALA A 56 -8.42 10.26 -25.25
C ALA A 56 -7.78 10.92 -26.48
N MET A 57 -6.46 11.15 -26.42
CA MET A 57 -5.70 11.79 -27.49
C MET A 57 -5.52 10.87 -28.71
N LEU A 58 -5.35 9.56 -28.50
CA LEU A 58 -5.35 8.57 -29.60
C LEU A 58 -6.71 8.48 -30.29
N SER A 59 -7.80 8.57 -29.53
CA SER A 59 -9.17 8.56 -30.08
C SER A 59 -9.47 9.79 -30.94
N TYR A 60 -8.89 10.96 -30.61
CA TYR A 60 -8.94 12.16 -31.45
C TYR A 60 -8.30 11.92 -32.83
N GLY A 61 -7.14 11.27 -32.86
CA GLY A 61 -6.44 10.93 -34.12
C GLY A 61 -7.20 9.93 -35.00
N ARG A 62 -8.16 9.18 -34.44
CA ARG A 62 -9.03 8.24 -35.18
C ARG A 62 -10.36 8.83 -35.64
N GLY A 63 -10.64 10.10 -35.34
CA GLY A 63 -11.87 10.80 -35.77
C GLY A 63 -13.15 10.34 -35.05
N ASP A 64 -13.04 9.62 -33.93
CA ASP A 64 -14.18 9.13 -33.16
C ASP A 64 -14.62 10.15 -32.10
N LEU A 65 -15.51 11.05 -32.51
CA LEU A 65 -16.10 12.10 -31.66
C LEU A 65 -16.90 11.55 -30.46
N SER A 66 -17.47 10.34 -30.58
CA SER A 66 -18.31 9.74 -29.53
C SER A 66 -17.47 9.17 -28.37
N GLY A 67 -16.35 8.52 -28.71
CA GLY A 67 -15.39 8.01 -27.74
C GLY A 67 -14.72 9.14 -26.94
N MET A 68 -14.44 10.27 -27.60
CA MET A 68 -13.81 11.44 -26.95
C MET A 68 -14.66 12.05 -25.83
N ALA A 69 -15.97 12.22 -26.06
CA ALA A 69 -16.86 12.79 -25.04
C ALA A 69 -16.96 11.89 -23.81
N GLN A 70 -17.07 10.57 -24.02
CA GLN A 70 -17.11 9.60 -22.93
C GLN A 70 -15.80 9.56 -22.14
N THR A 71 -14.65 9.61 -22.80
CA THR A 71 -13.35 9.61 -22.12
C THR A 71 -13.10 10.92 -21.36
N ALA A 72 -13.45 12.07 -21.92
CA ALA A 72 -13.33 13.36 -21.23
C ALA A 72 -14.23 13.44 -19.98
N ILE A 73 -15.48 12.98 -20.08
CA ILE A 73 -16.40 12.87 -18.93
C ILE A 73 -15.85 11.86 -17.91
N GLY A 74 -15.30 10.74 -18.38
CA GLY A 74 -14.66 9.72 -17.55
C GLY A 74 -13.47 10.26 -16.76
N LEU A 75 -12.61 11.06 -17.40
CA LEU A 75 -11.47 11.74 -16.80
C LEU A 75 -11.89 12.73 -15.71
N PHE A 76 -12.83 13.63 -16.02
CA PHE A 76 -13.33 14.61 -15.05
C PHE A 76 -14.03 13.93 -13.87
N LYS A 77 -14.85 12.92 -14.16
CA LYS A 77 -15.55 12.15 -13.14
C LYS A 77 -14.57 11.39 -12.24
N LYS A 78 -13.53 10.75 -12.79
CA LYS A 78 -12.48 10.10 -11.99
C LYS A 78 -11.68 11.08 -11.16
N ALA A 79 -11.33 12.27 -11.68
CA ALA A 79 -10.59 13.27 -10.93
C ALA A 79 -11.39 13.78 -9.71
N ALA A 80 -12.67 14.12 -9.89
CA ALA A 80 -13.54 14.56 -8.81
C ALA A 80 -13.91 13.44 -7.81
N ILE A 81 -14.15 12.22 -8.31
CA ILE A 81 -14.45 11.06 -7.46
C ILE A 81 -13.21 10.58 -6.69
N GLY A 82 -12.02 10.64 -7.30
CA GLY A 82 -10.78 10.17 -6.67
C GLY A 82 -10.41 10.95 -5.42
N ASP A 83 -10.47 12.28 -5.47
CA ASP A 83 -10.16 13.12 -4.31
C ASP A 83 -11.24 13.00 -3.22
N SER A 84 -12.53 12.96 -3.59
CA SER A 84 -13.62 12.75 -2.64
C SER A 84 -13.63 11.35 -2.01
N ALA A 85 -13.25 10.30 -2.75
CA ALA A 85 -13.13 8.94 -2.24
C ALA A 85 -12.01 8.80 -1.21
N ARG A 86 -10.83 9.38 -1.47
CA ARG A 86 -9.72 9.41 -0.51
C ARG A 86 -10.10 10.17 0.76
N GLN A 87 -10.66 11.36 0.62
CA GLN A 87 -11.12 12.16 1.76
C GLN A 87 -12.17 11.39 2.59
N ARG A 88 -13.08 10.66 1.93
CA ARG A 88 -14.04 9.79 2.60
C ARG A 88 -13.36 8.65 3.34
N THR A 89 -12.38 7.97 2.74
CA THR A 89 -11.61 6.90 3.40
C THR A 89 -10.87 7.43 4.62
N VAL A 90 -10.14 8.54 4.49
CA VAL A 90 -9.46 9.18 5.63
C VAL A 90 -10.46 9.54 6.74
N ARG A 91 -11.60 10.13 6.40
CA ARG A 91 -12.63 10.52 7.38
C ARG A 91 -13.29 9.33 8.08
N THR A 92 -13.45 8.20 7.39
CA THR A 92 -14.24 7.07 7.89
C THR A 92 -13.42 5.90 8.42
N LYS A 93 -12.14 5.81 8.05
CA LYS A 93 -11.24 4.69 8.37
C LYS A 93 -10.04 5.10 9.25
N THR A 94 -9.88 6.40 9.55
CA THR A 94 -8.95 6.82 10.60
C THR A 94 -9.43 6.27 11.94
N SER A 95 -8.52 5.77 12.77
CA SER A 95 -8.81 5.23 14.09
C SER A 95 -7.91 5.87 15.15
N PRO A 96 -8.42 6.14 16.37
CA PRO A 96 -7.60 6.59 17.49
C PRO A 96 -6.72 5.49 18.10
N ALA A 97 -6.93 4.22 17.70
CA ALA A 97 -6.02 3.13 18.00
C ALA A 97 -4.80 3.18 17.08
N ASP A 98 -3.69 2.63 17.55
CA ASP A 98 -2.42 2.58 16.82
C ASP A 98 -2.36 1.27 16.04
N VAL A 99 -2.79 1.32 14.77
CA VAL A 99 -2.82 0.14 13.90
C VAL A 99 -1.80 0.31 12.79
N ILE A 100 -0.86 -0.63 12.74
CA ILE A 100 0.21 -0.68 11.77
C ILE A 100 0.10 -1.99 10.99
N MET A 101 0.22 -1.91 9.67
CA MET A 101 0.17 -3.07 8.79
C MET A 101 1.37 -3.08 7.84
N PHE A 102 2.13 -4.16 7.88
CA PHE A 102 3.11 -4.49 6.85
C PHE A 102 2.45 -5.42 5.83
N SER A 103 2.60 -5.10 4.55
CA SER A 103 2.04 -5.91 3.46
C SER A 103 2.94 -5.94 2.25
N GLY A 104 2.70 -6.91 1.37
CA GLY A 104 3.35 -7.04 0.08
C GLY A 104 2.53 -6.51 -1.08
N SER A 105 3.09 -5.62 -1.88
CA SER A 105 2.53 -5.31 -3.21
C SER A 105 3.32 -6.00 -4.32
N LYS A 106 2.62 -6.69 -5.23
CA LYS A 106 3.17 -7.12 -6.52
C LYS A 106 3.08 -5.97 -7.53
N ASP A 107 4.17 -5.68 -8.23
CA ASP A 107 4.13 -4.73 -9.35
C ASP A 107 3.75 -5.39 -10.69
N THR A 108 3.95 -6.70 -10.87
CA THR A 108 3.51 -7.43 -12.06
C THR A 108 3.34 -8.93 -11.73
N GLN A 109 2.37 -9.57 -12.38
CA GLN A 109 1.89 -10.94 -12.12
C GLN A 109 3.01 -12.01 -12.11
N THR A 110 3.52 -12.40 -10.95
CA THR A 110 4.06 -13.75 -10.70
C THR A 110 3.98 -14.04 -9.21
N SER A 111 3.17 -15.01 -8.77
CA SER A 111 3.25 -15.58 -7.42
C SER A 111 4.54 -16.38 -7.32
N ALA A 112 5.57 -15.75 -6.77
CA ALA A 112 6.70 -16.51 -6.25
C ALA A 112 6.22 -17.16 -4.95
N ASP A 113 5.64 -18.35 -5.07
CA ASP A 113 5.58 -19.28 -3.95
C ASP A 113 7.03 -19.45 -3.48
N THR A 114 7.31 -19.02 -2.26
CA THR A 114 8.68 -19.02 -1.73
C THR A 114 8.99 -20.42 -1.26
N PHE A 115 9.78 -21.15 -2.04
CA PHE A 115 10.36 -22.42 -1.63
C PHE A 115 11.77 -22.15 -1.10
N GLN A 116 11.92 -22.14 0.22
CA GLN A 116 13.23 -22.09 0.86
C GLN A 116 13.34 -23.30 1.80
N ASP A 117 14.36 -24.14 1.58
CA ASP A 117 14.57 -25.41 2.28
C ASP A 117 13.42 -26.43 2.17
N GLY A 118 12.63 -26.36 1.09
CA GLY A 118 11.52 -27.30 0.83
C GLY A 118 10.21 -26.98 1.54
N GLU A 119 10.14 -25.89 2.32
CA GLU A 119 8.91 -25.41 2.95
C GLU A 119 8.37 -24.15 2.27
N ALA A 120 7.06 -24.09 2.07
CA ALA A 120 6.37 -22.89 1.63
C ALA A 120 6.34 -21.86 2.77
N ARG A 121 7.01 -20.72 2.61
CA ARG A 121 7.01 -19.64 3.60
C ARG A 121 6.57 -18.32 2.97
N GLY A 122 6.11 -17.40 3.81
CA GLY A 122 5.77 -16.06 3.35
C GLY A 122 7.03 -15.19 3.24
N ALA A 123 7.24 -14.55 2.08
CA ALA A 123 8.45 -13.76 1.83
C ALA A 123 8.57 -12.57 2.80
N LEU A 124 7.47 -11.85 3.04
CA LEU A 124 7.47 -10.65 3.88
C LEU A 124 7.70 -10.97 5.35
N SER A 125 6.96 -11.96 5.87
CA SER A 125 7.07 -12.40 7.27
C SER A 125 8.45 -12.96 7.55
N TRP A 126 9.02 -13.75 6.63
CA TRP A 126 10.40 -14.23 6.72
C TRP A 126 11.40 -13.07 6.80
N ALA A 127 11.32 -12.12 5.87
CA ALA A 127 12.23 -10.97 5.85
C ALA A 127 12.07 -10.10 7.10
N PHE A 128 10.84 -9.86 7.54
CA PHE A 128 10.52 -9.09 8.74
C PHE A 128 11.16 -9.70 9.99
N ILE A 129 10.96 -11.00 10.22
CA ILE A 129 11.54 -11.73 11.37
C ILE A 129 13.07 -11.68 11.32
N LYS A 130 13.65 -11.97 10.15
CA LYS A 130 15.10 -11.97 9.96
C LYS A 130 15.72 -10.60 10.24
N CYS A 131 15.08 -9.51 9.80
CA CYS A 131 15.54 -8.15 10.04
C CYS A 131 15.56 -7.81 11.53
N LEU A 132 14.48 -8.10 12.25
CA LEU A 132 14.37 -7.80 13.68
C LEU A 132 15.32 -8.63 14.55
N GLN A 133 15.57 -9.89 14.17
CA GLN A 133 16.57 -10.73 14.85
C GLN A 133 17.99 -10.17 14.70
N ARG A 134 18.31 -9.59 13.53
CA ARG A 134 19.64 -9.01 13.26
C ARG A 134 19.80 -7.61 13.83
N SER A 135 18.74 -6.81 13.83
CA SER A 135 18.77 -5.40 14.21
C SER A 135 17.44 -5.00 14.83
N PRO A 136 17.30 -5.08 16.16
CA PRO A 136 16.04 -4.80 16.84
C PRO A 136 15.71 -3.31 16.94
N ASN A 137 16.71 -2.43 16.86
CA ASN A 137 16.57 -0.98 17.05
C ASN A 137 16.52 -0.24 15.71
N LEU A 138 15.41 -0.36 15.00
CA LEU A 138 15.20 0.28 13.70
C LEU A 138 13.99 1.22 13.77
N SER A 139 14.07 2.36 13.08
CA SER A 139 12.89 3.17 12.78
C SER A 139 11.96 2.47 11.78
N TYR A 140 10.70 2.91 11.66
CA TYR A 140 9.77 2.35 10.68
C TYR A 140 10.31 2.41 9.25
N VAL A 141 10.90 3.54 8.83
CA VAL A 141 11.49 3.69 7.49
C VAL A 141 12.73 2.82 7.31
N GLN A 142 13.58 2.69 8.33
CA GLN A 142 14.75 1.81 8.29
C GLN A 142 14.34 0.35 8.20
N LEU A 143 13.40 -0.09 9.03
CA LEU A 143 12.86 -1.45 9.00
C LEU A 143 12.29 -1.78 7.62
N LEU A 144 11.49 -0.87 7.04
CA LEU A 144 10.92 -1.06 5.71
C LEU A 144 11.99 -1.16 4.61
N ASN A 145 13.08 -0.40 4.73
CA ASN A 145 14.22 -0.46 3.81
C ASN A 145 15.05 -1.74 3.96
N VAL A 146 15.35 -2.18 5.18
CA VAL A 146 16.10 -3.42 5.40
C VAL A 146 15.29 -4.63 4.94
N ILE A 147 13.97 -4.66 5.19
CA ILE A 147 13.07 -5.68 4.65
C ILE A 147 13.12 -5.68 3.12
N ARG A 148 13.05 -4.49 2.49
CA ARG A 148 13.16 -4.38 1.03
C ARG A 148 14.48 -4.94 0.52
N SER A 149 15.60 -4.64 1.17
CA SER A 149 16.92 -5.17 0.79
C SER A 149 17.01 -6.69 0.96
N GLU A 150 16.36 -7.28 1.97
CA GLU A 150 16.32 -8.73 2.14
C GLU A 150 15.48 -9.44 1.06
N LEU A 151 14.46 -8.74 0.55
CA LEU A 151 13.58 -9.24 -0.50
C LEU A 151 14.15 -9.05 -1.91
N ASP A 152 15.00 -8.04 -2.10
CA ASP A 152 15.53 -7.65 -3.42
C ASP A 152 16.32 -8.79 -4.08
N GLY A 153 16.15 -8.93 -5.40
CA GLY A 153 16.75 -10.01 -6.19
C GLY A 153 16.15 -11.41 -5.99
N LYS A 154 15.41 -11.65 -4.89
CA LYS A 154 14.75 -12.95 -4.60
C LYS A 154 13.24 -12.92 -4.82
N TYR A 155 12.62 -11.77 -4.55
CA TYR A 155 11.17 -11.59 -4.67
C TYR A 155 10.86 -10.30 -5.40
N THR A 156 9.79 -10.32 -6.20
CA THR A 156 9.26 -9.13 -6.89
C THR A 156 8.37 -8.27 -5.98
N GLN A 157 8.04 -8.79 -4.80
CA GLN A 157 7.19 -8.13 -3.82
C GLN A 157 7.90 -6.92 -3.21
N LYS A 158 7.21 -5.79 -3.18
CA LYS A 158 7.68 -4.58 -2.50
C LYS A 158 6.97 -4.45 -1.17
N PRO A 159 7.69 -4.28 -0.05
CA PRO A 159 7.06 -4.09 1.24
C PRO A 159 6.39 -2.72 1.29
N GLN A 160 5.22 -2.67 1.92
CA GLN A 160 4.44 -1.46 2.16
C GLN A 160 4.04 -1.37 3.63
N LEU A 161 3.97 -0.16 4.13
CA LEU A 161 3.56 0.17 5.49
C LEU A 161 2.24 0.94 5.42
N SER A 162 1.19 0.46 6.08
CA SER A 162 -0.09 1.17 6.17
C SER A 162 -0.48 1.41 7.62
N CYS A 163 -1.15 2.53 7.91
CA CYS A 163 -1.42 2.99 9.27
C CYS A 163 -2.85 3.54 9.44
N SER A 164 -3.41 3.44 10.64
CA SER A 164 -4.71 4.04 10.99
C SER A 164 -4.68 5.55 11.18
N HIS A 165 -3.51 6.13 11.43
CA HIS A 165 -3.27 7.56 11.64
C HIS A 165 -1.94 7.98 10.98
N PRO A 166 -1.68 9.29 10.82
CA PRO A 166 -0.37 9.76 10.39
C PRO A 166 0.73 9.25 11.31
N LEU A 167 1.80 8.74 10.73
CA LEU A 167 2.95 8.19 11.41
C LEU A 167 4.21 8.96 11.01
N ASP A 168 5.00 9.39 12.01
CA ASP A 168 6.39 9.78 11.78
C ASP A 168 7.23 8.51 11.61
N THR A 169 7.69 8.27 10.38
CA THR A 169 8.40 7.04 10.02
C THR A 169 9.84 7.00 10.56
N ASN A 170 10.34 8.09 11.14
CA ASN A 170 11.65 8.15 11.80
C ASN A 170 11.60 7.63 13.25
N LEU A 171 10.40 7.48 13.83
CA LEU A 171 10.25 6.88 15.15
C LEU A 171 10.70 5.43 15.16
N LEU A 172 11.22 4.98 16.30
CA LEU A 172 11.59 3.58 16.52
C LEU A 172 10.36 2.67 16.39
N PHE A 173 10.52 1.58 15.66
CA PHE A 173 9.54 0.52 15.62
C PHE A 173 9.59 -0.27 16.93
N VAL A 174 8.43 -0.42 17.58
CA VAL A 174 8.26 -1.17 18.83
C VAL A 174 7.07 -2.11 18.71
N MET A 175 7.12 -3.27 19.36
CA MET A 175 6.03 -4.25 19.45
C MET A 175 5.74 -4.60 20.89
#